data_AF-A0A523UPX2-F1
#
_entry.id   AF-A0A523UPX2-F1
#
_cell.length_a   1.000
_cell.length_b   1.000
_cell.length_c   1.000
_cell.angle_alpha   90.00
_cell.angle_beta   90.00
_cell.angle_gamma   90.00
#
_symmetry.space_group_name_H-M   'P 1'
#
loop_
_entity.id
_entity.type
_entity.pdbx_description
1 polymer ?
#
loop_
_entity_poly.entity_id
_entity_poly.type
_entity_poly.pdbx_seq_one_letter_code
_entity_poly.pdbx_strand_id
1 'polypeptide(L)'
;MGKVDKSLLGKALSHMEQEIGFPNIRASIKSNYEIIQKTHDSIHEFMYLVSFCLPVKTEVNWHSKSAFLTYHWEAFHQAHRSSLEAVSSYYSAAYVLLRSTLELILRGAFWECLAHKSFREKATILSKGKGKRKSLRDWIEDLIEQN
;
A
#
# COMPACT_ATOMS: atom_id res chain seq x y z
N MET A 1 10.50 18.94 -34.36
CA MET A 1 10.07 19.49 -33.05
C MET A 1 10.43 20.96 -33.02
N GLY A 2 9.47 21.86 -32.88
CA GLY A 2 9.73 23.31 -32.83
C GLY A 2 10.51 23.70 -31.59
N LYS A 3 11.41 24.70 -31.70
CA LYS A 3 12.14 25.23 -30.54
C LYS A 3 11.14 25.84 -29.56
N VAL A 4 10.95 25.20 -28.40
CA VAL A 4 10.15 25.77 -27.31
C VAL A 4 10.89 26.97 -26.73
N ASP A 5 10.22 28.11 -26.70
CA ASP A 5 10.75 29.33 -26.06
C ASP A 5 10.94 29.07 -24.56
N LYS A 6 12.18 29.28 -24.08
CA LYS A 6 12.55 29.10 -22.67
C LYS A 6 11.72 29.96 -21.73
N SER A 7 11.28 31.15 -22.16
CA SER A 7 10.43 32.04 -21.36
C SER A 7 9.03 31.45 -21.16
N LEU A 8 8.44 30.91 -22.22
CA LEU A 8 7.15 30.22 -22.19
C LEU A 8 7.20 28.95 -21.34
N LEU A 9 8.29 28.17 -21.47
CA LEU A 9 8.49 26.97 -20.66
C LEU A 9 8.56 27.31 -19.16
N GLY A 10 9.31 28.35 -18.79
CA GLY A 10 9.42 28.78 -17.39
C GLY A 10 8.09 29.23 -16.79
N LYS A 11 7.26 29.94 -17.56
CA LYS A 11 5.91 30.34 -17.13
C LYS A 11 5.00 29.14 -16.93
N ALA A 12 5.00 28.19 -17.87
CA ALA A 12 4.19 26.98 -17.77
C ALA A 12 4.58 26.14 -16.55
N LEU A 13 5.88 25.93 -16.33
CA LEU A 13 6.38 25.20 -15.16
C LEU A 13 5.99 25.88 -13.84
N SER A 14 6.19 27.19 -13.74
CA SER A 14 5.82 27.92 -12.53
C SER A 14 4.32 27.87 -12.24
N HIS A 15 3.49 27.91 -13.29
CA HIS A 15 2.04 27.74 -13.15
C HIS A 15 1.69 26.34 -12.63
N MET A 16 2.27 25.29 -13.22
CA MET A 16 2.06 23.90 -12.77
C MET A 16 2.54 23.69 -11.32
N GLU A 17 3.68 24.26 -10.93
CA GLU A 17 4.18 24.19 -9.55
C GLU A 17 3.20 24.83 -8.57
N GLN A 18 2.55 25.93 -8.94
CA GLN A 18 1.50 26.54 -8.12
C GLN A 18 0.26 25.66 -8.02
N GLU A 19 -0.21 25.10 -9.13
CA GLU A 19 -1.39 24.21 -9.16
C GLU A 19 -1.18 22.92 -8.35
N ILE A 20 0.01 22.33 -8.45
CA ILE A 20 0.40 21.14 -7.67
C ILE A 20 0.60 21.47 -6.18
N GLY A 21 0.66 22.76 -5.81
CA GLY A 21 0.85 23.19 -4.44
C GLY A 21 2.30 23.09 -3.96
N PHE A 22 3.28 23.16 -4.87
CA PHE A 22 4.70 23.12 -4.52
C PHE A 22 5.13 24.17 -3.47
N PRO A 23 4.55 25.39 -3.43
CA PRO A 23 4.77 26.32 -2.33
C PRO A 23 4.32 25.76 -0.97
N ASN A 24 3.18 25.07 -0.92
CA ASN A 24 2.66 24.42 0.29
C ASN A 24 3.59 23.28 0.72
N ILE A 25 4.05 22.46 -0.23
CA ILE A 25 5.03 21.39 0.05
C ILE A 25 6.27 21.99 0.72
N ARG A 26 6.83 23.05 0.14
CA ARG A 26 8.01 23.71 0.69
C ARG A 26 7.76 24.28 2.09
N ALA A 27 6.59 24.89 2.32
CA ALA A 27 6.21 25.42 3.63
C ALA A 27 6.07 24.29 4.66
N SER A 28 5.33 23.23 4.32
CA SER A 28 5.11 22.04 5.15
C SER A 28 6.40 21.35 5.55
N ILE A 29 7.33 21.16 4.60
CA ILE A 29 8.65 20.58 4.86
C ILE A 29 9.45 21.46 5.82
N LYS A 30 9.44 22.79 5.62
CA LYS A 30 10.17 23.70 6.51
C LYS A 30 9.61 23.68 7.94
N SER A 31 8.30 23.57 8.10
CA SER A 31 7.67 23.61 9.43
C SER A 31 7.70 22.27 10.17
N ASN A 32 7.76 21.14 9.46
CA ASN A 32 7.62 19.80 10.04
C ASN A 32 8.63 18.78 9.48
N TYR A 33 9.85 19.23 9.16
CA TYR A 33 10.88 18.44 8.46
C TYR A 33 11.06 17.04 9.06
N GLU A 34 11.30 16.94 10.38
CA GLU A 34 11.59 15.66 11.03
C GLU A 34 10.43 14.66 10.91
N ILE A 35 9.19 15.13 11.03
CA ILE A 35 8.01 14.27 10.96
C ILE A 35 7.80 13.80 9.52
N ILE A 36 7.96 14.71 8.55
CA ILE A 36 7.82 14.39 7.12
C ILE A 36 8.92 13.42 6.68
N GLN A 37 10.16 13.63 7.12
CA GLN A 37 11.28 12.73 6.87
C GLN A 37 10.99 11.34 7.46
N LYS A 38 10.63 11.25 8.74
CA LYS A 38 10.29 9.96 9.38
C LYS A 38 9.14 9.25 8.66
N THR A 39 8.12 10.00 8.24
CA THR A 39 6.98 9.45 7.48
C THR A 39 7.44 8.87 6.14
N HIS A 40 8.24 9.62 5.40
CA HIS A 40 8.82 9.17 4.14
C HIS A 40 9.68 7.92 4.33
N ASP A 41 10.58 7.93 5.32
CA ASP A 41 11.47 6.81 5.61
C ASP A 41 10.67 5.56 6.01
N SER A 42 9.61 5.71 6.84
CA SER A 42 8.72 4.59 7.19
C SER A 42 8.01 3.98 5.98
N ILE A 43 7.60 4.81 5.00
CA ILE A 43 7.00 4.31 3.75
C ILE A 43 8.03 3.52 2.94
N HIS A 44 9.28 3.97 2.89
CA HIS A 44 10.34 3.24 2.21
C HIS A 44 10.78 1.98 2.96
N GLU A 45 10.84 2.01 4.29
CA GLU A 45 11.14 0.85 5.11
C GLU A 45 10.11 -0.26 4.93
N PHE A 46 8.85 0.10 4.69
CA PHE A 46 7.79 -0.85 4.34
C PHE A 46 8.15 -1.71 3.11
N MET A 47 8.93 -1.19 2.16
CA MET A 47 9.39 -1.97 1.00
C MET A 47 10.32 -3.13 1.38
N TYR A 48 11.04 -3.02 2.49
CA TYR A 48 11.92 -4.10 2.95
C TYR A 48 11.15 -5.32 3.45
N LEU A 49 9.84 -5.20 3.75
CA LEU A 49 9.02 -6.37 4.08
C LEU A 49 8.95 -7.40 2.95
N VAL A 50 9.14 -6.97 1.70
CA VAL A 50 9.10 -7.86 0.52
C VAL A 50 10.14 -8.98 0.63
N SER A 51 11.35 -8.66 1.09
CA SER A 51 12.43 -9.65 1.17
C SER A 51 12.12 -10.78 2.16
N PHE A 52 11.34 -10.48 3.20
CA PHE A 52 10.88 -11.48 4.18
C PHE A 52 9.71 -12.32 3.68
N CYS A 53 9.01 -11.87 2.63
CA CYS A 53 7.85 -12.55 2.06
C CYS A 53 8.22 -13.51 0.91
N LEU A 54 9.48 -13.51 0.47
CA LEU A 54 9.95 -14.37 -0.62
C LEU A 54 10.46 -15.72 -0.08
N PRO A 55 10.12 -16.84 -0.73
CA PRO A 55 10.69 -18.13 -0.36
C PRO A 55 12.21 -18.15 -0.55
N VAL A 56 12.93 -18.74 0.40
CA VAL A 56 14.41 -18.84 0.39
C VAL A 56 14.93 -19.87 -0.64
N LYS A 57 14.05 -20.66 -1.26
CA LYS A 57 14.45 -21.76 -2.16
C LYS A 57 14.62 -21.28 -3.61
N THR A 58 15.57 -21.88 -4.32
CA THR A 58 15.97 -21.55 -5.70
C THR A 58 14.91 -21.84 -6.77
N GLU A 59 13.98 -22.77 -6.51
CA GLU A 59 12.82 -23.00 -7.37
C GLU A 59 11.57 -22.41 -6.72
N VAL A 60 11.11 -21.27 -7.25
CA VAL A 60 9.96 -20.53 -6.75
C VAL A 60 8.86 -20.57 -7.82
N ASN A 61 7.82 -21.37 -7.57
CA ASN A 61 6.59 -21.29 -8.37
C ASN A 61 5.95 -19.91 -8.12
N TRP A 62 5.35 -19.26 -9.12
CA TRP A 62 4.66 -17.99 -8.91
C TRP A 62 3.56 -18.09 -7.83
N HIS A 63 2.92 -19.26 -7.69
CA HIS A 63 1.96 -19.58 -6.63
C HIS A 63 2.57 -19.58 -5.21
N SER A 64 3.89 -19.68 -5.11
CA SER A 64 4.62 -19.61 -3.83
C SER A 64 4.99 -18.18 -3.44
N LYS A 65 4.61 -17.18 -4.25
CA LYS A 65 4.72 -15.77 -3.86
C LYS A 65 3.62 -15.42 -2.87
N SER A 66 4.01 -14.72 -1.81
CA SER A 66 3.12 -14.28 -0.74
C SER A 66 1.92 -13.47 -1.28
N ALA A 67 0.71 -13.81 -0.83
CA ALA A 67 -0.52 -13.08 -1.13
C ALA A 67 -0.42 -11.62 -0.66
N PHE A 68 0.30 -11.36 0.43
CA PHE A 68 0.61 -10.02 0.92
C PHE A 68 1.29 -9.15 -0.16
N LEU A 69 2.18 -9.71 -0.98
CA LEU A 69 2.92 -8.96 -2.00
C LEU A 69 2.01 -8.31 -3.06
N THR A 70 0.85 -8.92 -3.33
CA THR A 70 -0.14 -8.36 -4.25
C THR A 70 -0.69 -7.02 -3.76
N TYR A 71 -0.90 -6.90 -2.45
CA TYR A 71 -1.43 -5.69 -1.82
C TYR A 71 -0.33 -4.71 -1.41
N HIS A 72 0.85 -5.24 -1.08
CA HIS A 72 2.01 -4.47 -0.61
C HIS A 72 2.44 -3.39 -1.59
N TRP A 73 2.59 -3.73 -2.88
CA TRP A 73 3.02 -2.77 -3.90
C TRP A 73 2.05 -1.59 -4.03
N GLU A 74 0.75 -1.90 -4.02
CA GLU A 74 -0.28 -0.86 -4.11
C GLU A 74 -0.33 -0.02 -2.83
N ALA A 75 -0.24 -0.65 -1.65
CA ALA A 75 -0.19 0.05 -0.37
C ALA A 75 1.01 1.01 -0.29
N PHE A 76 2.19 0.61 -0.77
CA PHE A 76 3.37 1.48 -0.83
C PHE A 76 3.12 2.75 -1.66
N HIS A 77 2.59 2.60 -2.88
CA HIS A 77 2.33 3.73 -3.75
C HIS A 77 1.21 4.63 -3.21
N GLN A 78 0.15 4.04 -2.65
CA GLN A 78 -0.93 4.82 -2.03
C GLN A 78 -0.44 5.58 -0.79
N ALA A 79 0.44 5.00 0.02
CA ALA A 79 1.06 5.67 1.16
C ALA A 79 1.90 6.88 0.71
N HIS A 80 2.69 6.72 -0.35
CA HIS A 80 3.45 7.82 -0.95
C HIS A 80 2.54 8.94 -1.45
N ARG A 81 1.48 8.60 -2.19
CA ARG A 81 0.50 9.58 -2.67
C ARG A 81 -0.17 10.29 -1.50
N SER A 82 -0.62 9.54 -0.49
CA SER A 82 -1.19 10.11 0.73
C SER A 82 -0.27 11.14 1.39
N SER A 83 1.02 10.83 1.51
CA SER A 83 2.01 11.74 2.09
C SER A 83 2.16 13.02 1.25
N LEU A 84 2.25 12.88 -0.08
CA LEU A 84 2.33 14.01 -1.02
C LEU A 84 1.09 14.92 -0.96
N GLU A 85 -0.11 14.34 -0.93
CA GLU A 85 -1.34 15.13 -0.82
C GLU A 85 -1.39 15.86 0.54
N ALA A 86 -0.91 15.24 1.63
CA ALA A 86 -0.88 15.86 2.95
C ALA A 86 0.07 17.07 3.00
N VAL A 87 1.29 16.95 2.47
CA VAL A 87 2.25 18.08 2.45
C VAL A 87 1.84 19.20 1.51
N SER A 88 0.97 18.90 0.54
CA SER A 88 0.37 19.87 -0.39
C SER A 88 -0.89 20.54 0.16
N SER A 89 -1.27 20.25 1.41
CA SER A 89 -2.47 20.73 2.12
C SER A 89 -3.81 20.14 1.65
N TYR A 90 -3.79 19.06 0.86
CA TYR A 90 -4.99 18.31 0.45
C TYR A 90 -5.35 17.21 1.46
N TYR A 91 -5.58 17.60 2.72
CA TYR A 91 -5.73 16.64 3.85
C TYR A 91 -6.88 15.64 3.69
N SER A 92 -7.97 16.03 3.02
CA SER A 92 -9.10 15.11 2.79
C SER A 92 -8.72 13.99 1.81
N ALA A 93 -8.02 14.33 0.73
CA ALA A 93 -7.52 13.34 -0.23
C ALA A 93 -6.46 12.45 0.43
N ALA A 94 -5.53 13.05 1.17
CA ALA A 94 -4.53 12.32 1.95
C ALA A 94 -5.20 11.32 2.91
N TYR A 95 -6.21 11.73 3.67
CA TYR A 95 -6.90 10.86 4.61
C TYR A 95 -7.56 9.65 3.95
N VAL A 96 -8.24 9.85 2.81
CA VAL A 96 -8.86 8.76 2.04
C VAL A 96 -7.81 7.77 1.53
N LEU A 97 -6.69 8.28 0.99
CA LEU A 97 -5.57 7.45 0.52
C LEU A 97 -4.90 6.68 1.68
N LEU A 98 -4.72 7.31 2.84
CA LEU A 98 -4.17 6.66 4.02
C LEU A 98 -5.09 5.53 4.52
N ARG A 99 -6.40 5.79 4.58
CA ARG A 99 -7.37 4.76 4.96
C ARG A 99 -7.31 3.56 4.01
N SER A 100 -7.30 3.83 2.70
CA SER A 100 -7.19 2.79 1.67
C SER A 100 -5.88 2.00 1.79
N THR A 101 -4.76 2.69 2.02
CA THR A 101 -3.46 2.09 2.32
C THR A 101 -3.54 1.10 3.49
N LEU A 102 -4.11 1.53 4.63
CA LEU A 102 -4.23 0.68 5.81
C LEU A 102 -5.13 -0.53 5.54
N GLU A 103 -6.21 -0.35 4.79
CA GLU A 103 -7.09 -1.44 4.38
C GLU A 103 -6.36 -2.46 3.49
N LEU A 104 -5.55 -2.02 2.53
CA LEU A 104 -4.73 -2.90 1.70
C LEU A 104 -3.73 -3.70 2.53
N ILE A 105 -3.06 -3.06 3.50
CA ILE A 105 -2.11 -3.74 4.41
C ILE A 105 -2.85 -4.83 5.21
N LEU A 106 -4.01 -4.51 5.78
CA LEU A 106 -4.81 -5.46 6.53
C LEU A 106 -5.33 -6.60 5.66
N ARG A 107 -5.80 -6.31 4.45
CA ARG A 107 -6.26 -7.32 3.48
C ARG A 107 -5.11 -8.24 3.07
N GLY A 108 -3.96 -7.69 2.73
CA GLY A 108 -2.78 -8.47 2.38
C GLY A 108 -2.37 -9.40 3.52
N ALA A 109 -2.27 -8.88 4.75
CA ALA A 109 -1.90 -9.68 5.90
C ALA A 109 -2.94 -10.78 6.20
N PHE A 110 -4.22 -10.44 6.08
CA PHE A 110 -5.32 -11.38 6.26
C PHE A 110 -5.24 -12.53 5.25
N TRP A 111 -5.09 -12.23 3.96
CA TRP A 111 -5.00 -13.25 2.92
C TRP A 111 -3.73 -14.08 3.02
N GLU A 112 -2.61 -13.48 3.43
CA GLU A 112 -1.39 -14.22 3.72
C GLU A 112 -1.62 -15.23 4.84
N CYS A 113 -2.18 -14.80 5.98
CA CYS A 113 -2.52 -15.71 7.08
C CYS A 113 -3.49 -16.82 6.63
N LEU A 114 -4.41 -16.54 5.71
CA LEU A 114 -5.28 -17.57 5.15
C LEU A 114 -4.57 -18.50 4.16
N ALA A 115 -3.55 -18.06 3.43
CA ALA A 115 -2.79 -18.94 2.55
C ALA A 115 -2.03 -20.03 3.36
N HIS A 116 -1.51 -19.67 4.53
CA HIS A 116 -0.75 -20.58 5.39
C HIS A 116 -1.65 -21.46 6.27
N LYS A 117 -1.57 -22.78 6.07
CA LYS A 117 -2.35 -23.78 6.83
C LYS A 117 -2.19 -23.62 8.35
N SER A 118 -0.97 -23.38 8.82
CA SER A 118 -0.65 -23.24 10.25
C SER A 118 -1.37 -22.06 10.93
N PHE A 119 -1.64 -20.98 10.20
CA PHE A 119 -2.40 -19.83 10.71
C PHE A 119 -3.91 -20.06 10.58
N ARG A 120 -4.38 -20.62 9.44
CA ARG A 120 -5.81 -20.98 9.27
C ARG A 120 -6.32 -21.91 10.35
N GLU A 121 -5.61 -22.99 10.63
CA GLU A 121 -6.07 -24.02 11.57
C GLU A 121 -6.14 -23.53 13.01
N LYS A 122 -5.27 -22.57 13.37
CA LYS A 122 -5.25 -21.94 14.71
C LYS A 122 -6.31 -20.86 14.89
N ALA A 123 -6.88 -20.34 13.80
CA ALA A 123 -7.87 -19.28 13.86
C ALA A 123 -9.26 -19.84 14.22
N THR A 124 -9.49 -20.05 15.52
CA THR A 124 -10.76 -20.57 16.09
C THR A 124 -11.99 -19.72 15.75
N ILE A 125 -11.80 -18.47 15.32
CA ILE A 125 -12.88 -17.62 14.84
C ILE A 125 -13.40 -18.05 13.46
N LEU A 126 -12.58 -18.70 12.63
CA LEU A 126 -12.96 -19.16 11.29
C LEU A 126 -13.90 -20.38 11.34
N SER A 127 -13.86 -21.16 12.41
CA SER A 127 -14.74 -22.32 12.64
C SER A 127 -16.07 -21.96 13.31
N LYS A 128 -16.27 -20.70 13.72
CA LYS A 128 -17.56 -20.23 14.27
C LYS A 128 -18.58 -20.00 13.16
N GLY A 129 -19.17 -21.07 12.65
CA GLY A 129 -20.36 -20.99 11.79
C GLY A 129 -21.60 -20.55 12.60
N LYS A 130 -22.38 -19.60 12.08
CA LYS A 130 -23.73 -19.33 12.60
C LYS A 130 -24.73 -20.27 11.90
N GLY A 131 -25.18 -21.31 12.60
CA GLY A 131 -26.26 -22.21 12.14
C GLY A 131 -25.82 -23.21 11.05
N LYS A 132 -26.71 -23.51 10.08
CA LYS A 132 -26.49 -24.49 8.99
C LYS A 132 -25.57 -24.00 7.84
N ARG A 133 -25.00 -22.79 7.92
CA ARG A 133 -24.10 -22.27 6.88
C ARG A 133 -22.68 -22.81 7.08
N LYS A 134 -22.03 -23.19 5.98
CA LYS A 134 -20.61 -23.53 5.94
C LYS A 134 -19.81 -22.45 6.66
N SER A 135 -18.87 -22.86 7.50
CA SER A 135 -17.95 -21.93 8.16
C SER A 135 -17.02 -21.31 7.11
N LEU A 136 -16.38 -20.19 7.46
CA LEU A 136 -15.41 -19.57 6.55
C LEU A 136 -14.25 -20.54 6.26
N ARG A 137 -13.91 -21.39 7.24
CA ARG A 137 -12.94 -22.47 7.05
C ARG A 137 -13.40 -23.47 6.00
N ASP A 138 -14.63 -24.00 6.11
CA ASP A 138 -15.16 -24.99 5.17
C ASP A 138 -15.21 -24.43 3.74
N TRP A 139 -15.58 -23.15 3.60
CA TRP A 139 -15.60 -22.47 2.30
C TRP A 139 -14.19 -22.33 1.69
N ILE A 140 -13.17 -22.03 2.50
CA ILE A 140 -11.78 -21.96 2.03
C ILE A 140 -11.28 -23.35 1.64
N GLU A 141 -11.61 -24.39 2.41
CA GLU A 141 -11.22 -25.77 2.11
C GLU A 141 -11.85 -26.22 0.78
N ASP A 142 -13.14 -25.96 0.55
CA ASP A 142 -13.81 -26.22 -0.74
C ASP A 142 -13.09 -25.54 -1.93
N LEU A 143 -12.63 -24.29 -1.73
CA LEU A 143 -11.96 -23.50 -2.76
C LEU A 143 -10.56 -24.04 -3.10
N ILE A 144 -9.87 -24.57 -2.10
CA ILE A 144 -8.56 -25.20 -2.28
C ILE A 144 -8.72 -26.54 -2.99
N GLU A 145 -9.73 -27.34 -2.65
CA GLU A 145 -10.00 -28.64 -3.28
C GLU A 145 -10.46 -28.55 -4.74
N GLN A 146 -10.96 -27.38 -5.17
CA GLN A 146 -11.39 -27.13 -6.55
C GLN A 146 -10.27 -26.71 -7.51
N ASN A 147 -9.06 -26.40 -7.01
CA ASN A 147 -7.89 -26.01 -7.81
C ASN A 147 -6.81 -27.09 -7.77
#